data_AF-A0A7C4ZGG5-F1
#
_entry.id   AF-A0A7C4ZGG5-F1
#
_cell.length_a   1.000
_cell.length_b   1.000
_cell.length_c   1.000
_cell.angle_alpha   90.00
_cell.angle_beta   90.00
_cell.angle_gamma   90.00
#
_symmetry.space_group_name_H-M   'P 1'
#
loop_
_entity.id
_entity.type
_entity.pdbx_description
1 polymer ?
#
loop_
_entity_poly.entity_id
_entity_poly.type
_entity_poly.pdbx_seq_one_letter_code
_entity_poly.pdbx_strand_id
1 'polypeptide(L)'
;MAELMDLIHRILIKHIDPLTKSPDLILLGYCSNETASEHISQYCLASKFCSGIVLDVASGTCYGSSILRRKANVSVVVSVYIDKDVLKYEG
;
A
#
# COMPACT_ATOMS: atom_id res chain seq x y z
N MET A 1 15.45 2.50 -25.48
CA MET A 1 15.23 3.41 -24.33
C MET A 1 13.95 4.20 -24.57
N ALA A 2 12.85 3.48 -24.84
CA ALA A 2 11.55 4.09 -25.06
C ALA A 2 10.83 4.05 -23.72
N GLU A 3 10.65 5.22 -23.13
CA GLU A 3 9.55 5.63 -22.28
C GLU A 3 8.92 4.50 -21.47
N LEU A 4 9.46 4.27 -20.27
CA LEU A 4 8.62 3.84 -19.16
C LEU A 4 7.68 5.04 -18.92
N MET A 5 6.59 5.13 -19.70
CA MET A 5 5.54 6.12 -19.47
C MET A 5 5.24 6.09 -17.97
N ASP A 6 5.13 7.25 -17.33
CA ASP A 6 4.69 7.35 -15.95
C ASP A 6 3.46 6.46 -15.78
N LEU A 7 3.67 5.30 -15.16
CA LEU A 7 2.63 4.31 -14.98
C LEU A 7 1.89 4.77 -13.73
N ILE A 8 1.09 5.81 -13.91
CA ILE A 8 0.36 6.44 -12.83
C ILE A 8 -0.61 5.40 -12.27
N HIS A 9 -0.23 4.78 -11.15
CA HIS A 9 -1.12 3.92 -10.40
C HIS A 9 -2.06 4.81 -9.60
N ARG A 10 -3.27 5.00 -10.14
CA ARG A 10 -4.37 5.66 -9.43
C ARG A 10 -5.12 4.61 -8.63
N ILE A 11 -5.09 4.72 -7.31
CA ILE A 11 -5.97 3.91 -6.45
C ILE A 11 -7.33 4.60 -6.45
N LEU A 12 -8.22 4.09 -7.30
CA LEU A 12 -9.59 4.54 -7.41
C LEU A 12 -10.47 3.57 -6.60
N ILE A 13 -11.18 4.09 -5.61
CA ILE A 13 -12.16 3.30 -4.86
C ILE A 13 -13.55 3.78 -5.21
N LYS A 14 -14.42 2.82 -5.51
CA LYS A 14 -15.85 3.06 -5.65
C LYS A 14 -16.43 3.24 -4.25
N HIS A 15 -16.70 4.48 -3.90
CA HIS A 15 -17.43 4.85 -2.70
C HIS A 15 -18.93 4.94 -3.03
N ILE A 16 -19.79 4.63 -2.06
CA ILE A 16 -21.22 4.90 -2.17
C ILE A 16 -21.53 5.92 -1.10
N ASP A 17 -21.90 7.13 -1.52
CA ASP A 17 -22.28 8.20 -0.61
C ASP A 17 -23.44 7.68 0.27
N PRO A 18 -23.30 7.68 1.61
CA PRO A 18 -24.28 7.09 2.51
C PRO A 18 -25.60 7.87 2.52
N LEU A 19 -25.58 9.16 2.18
CA LEU A 19 -26.71 10.09 2.17
C LEU A 19 -27.46 10.05 0.85
N THR A 20 -26.76 10.16 -0.28
CA THR A 20 -27.38 10.26 -1.62
C THR A 20 -27.54 8.91 -2.30
N LYS A 21 -26.83 7.88 -1.82
CA LYS A 21 -26.71 6.55 -2.45
C LYS A 21 -26.08 6.57 -3.85
N SER A 22 -25.47 7.69 -4.27
CA SER A 22 -24.77 7.76 -5.55
C SER A 22 -23.41 7.04 -5.47
N PRO A 23 -23.00 6.33 -6.53
CA PRO A 23 -21.64 5.82 -6.63
C PRO A 23 -20.68 6.95 -7.01
N ASP A 24 -19.69 7.19 -6.15
CA ASP A 24 -18.61 8.15 -6.39
C ASP A 24 -17.29 7.40 -6.57
N LEU A 25 -16.46 7.90 -7.50
CA LEU A 25 -15.10 7.43 -7.70
C LEU A 25 -14.17 8.38 -6.94
N ILE A 26 -13.62 7.90 -5.83
CA ILE A 26 -12.68 8.66 -5.02
C ILE A 26 -11.26 8.21 -5.38
N LEU A 27 -10.41 9.18 -5.74
CA LEU A 27 -8.97 8.97 -5.84
C LEU A 27 -8.39 9.00 -4.44
N LEU A 28 -8.06 7.84 -3.88
CA LEU A 28 -7.44 7.76 -2.56
C LEU A 28 -5.93 8.00 -2.61
N GLY A 29 -5.31 7.78 -3.75
CA GLY A 29 -3.87 7.94 -3.89
C GLY A 29 -3.42 8.14 -5.33
N TYR A 30 -2.50 9.09 -5.51
CA TYR A 30 -1.67 9.27 -6.68
C TYR A 30 -0.24 8.93 -6.28
N CYS A 31 0.40 8.01 -6.98
CA CYS A 31 1.80 7.67 -6.77
C CYS A 31 2.52 7.69 -8.12
N SER A 32 3.57 8.51 -8.23
CA SER A 32 4.46 8.43 -9.39
C SER A 32 5.38 7.22 -9.26
N ASN A 33 6.04 6.85 -10.36
CA ASN A 33 7.00 5.75 -10.35
C ASN A 33 8.17 6.03 -9.37
N GLU A 34 8.60 7.28 -9.25
CA GLU A 34 9.67 7.71 -8.35
C GLU A 34 9.26 7.50 -6.89
N THR A 35 8.07 7.99 -6.50
CA THR A 35 7.55 7.81 -5.13
C THR A 35 7.32 6.34 -4.81
N ALA A 36 6.78 5.57 -5.76
CA ALA A 36 6.61 4.12 -5.59
C ALA A 36 7.96 3.42 -5.39
N SER A 37 8.97 3.76 -6.19
CA SER A 37 10.32 3.23 -6.10
C SER A 37 10.99 3.58 -4.77
N GLU A 38 10.82 4.81 -4.29
CA GLU A 38 11.32 5.24 -2.98
C GLU A 38 10.68 4.43 -1.86
N HIS A 39 9.35 4.32 -1.84
CA HIS A 39 8.65 3.55 -0.80
C HIS A 39 9.06 2.07 -0.81
N ILE A 40 9.13 1.45 -1.98
CA ILE A 40 9.60 0.06 -2.11
C ILE A 40 11.03 -0.08 -1.58
N SER A 41 11.91 0.88 -1.88
CA SER A 41 13.29 0.89 -1.40
C SER A 41 13.37 1.00 0.12
N GLN A 42 12.52 1.83 0.73
CA GLN A 42 12.42 1.96 2.19
C GLN A 42 11.96 0.65 2.85
N TYR A 43 10.94 -0.03 2.32
CA TYR A 43 10.52 -1.34 2.81
C TYR A 43 11.59 -2.41 2.60
N CYS A 44 12.30 -2.40 1.47
CA CYS A 44 13.43 -3.30 1.22
C CYS A 44 14.55 -3.09 2.25
N LEU A 45 14.85 -1.84 2.63
CA LEU A 45 15.82 -1.54 3.67
C LEU A 45 15.32 -2.01 5.04
N ALA A 46 14.11 -1.62 5.44
CA ALA A 46 13.50 -2.00 6.72
C ALA A 46 13.47 -3.53 6.90
N SER A 47 13.14 -4.26 5.84
CA SER A 47 13.09 -5.72 5.83
C SER A 47 14.42 -6.41 6.18
N LYS A 48 15.56 -5.71 6.09
CA LYS A 48 16.86 -6.25 6.52
C LYS A 48 17.02 -6.27 8.04
N PHE A 49 16.23 -5.47 8.76
CA PHE A 49 16.32 -5.28 10.20
C PHE A 49 15.11 -5.84 10.96
N CYS A 50 14.02 -6.14 10.26
CA CYS A 50 12.83 -6.73 10.87
C CYS A 50 13.04 -8.20 11.31
N SER A 51 12.54 -8.52 12.51
CA SER A 51 12.46 -9.88 13.03
C SER A 51 11.30 -10.02 14.03
N GLY A 52 10.84 -11.24 14.26
CA GLY A 52 9.72 -11.54 15.16
C GLY A 52 8.38 -11.03 14.62
N ILE A 53 7.59 -10.42 15.49
CA ILE A 53 6.29 -9.83 15.15
C ILE A 53 6.52 -8.35 14.79
N VAL A 54 6.06 -7.96 13.61
CA VAL A 54 6.21 -6.59 13.08
C VAL A 54 4.86 -5.90 13.04
N LEU A 55 4.78 -4.69 13.58
CA LEU A 55 3.64 -3.80 13.41
C LEU A 55 3.95 -2.78 12.30
N ASP A 56 3.17 -2.81 11.23
CA ASP A 56 3.29 -1.91 10.09
C ASP A 56 2.18 -0.86 10.15
N VAL A 57 2.56 0.37 10.53
CA VAL A 57 1.64 1.49 10.76
C VAL A 57 1.57 2.35 9.50
N ALA A 58 0.36 2.76 9.14
CA ALA A 58 0.09 3.45 7.88
C ALA A 58 0.47 2.58 6.66
N SER A 59 0.19 1.28 6.75
CA SER A 59 0.56 0.24 5.77
C SER A 59 -0.02 0.41 4.36
N GLY A 60 -0.98 1.33 4.18
CA GLY A 60 -1.74 1.48 2.95
C GLY A 60 -2.38 0.16 2.54
N THR A 61 -2.21 -0.21 1.27
CA THR A 61 -2.73 -1.46 0.67
C THR A 61 -1.91 -2.71 1.03
N CYS A 62 -1.08 -2.66 2.07
CA CYS A 62 -0.28 -3.79 2.59
C CYS A 62 0.82 -4.33 1.64
N TYR A 63 1.17 -3.62 0.57
CA TYR A 63 2.27 -4.04 -0.32
C TYR A 63 3.63 -4.08 0.42
N GLY A 64 3.89 -3.08 1.27
CA GLY A 64 5.08 -3.00 2.09
C GLY A 64 5.11 -4.11 3.14
N SER A 65 3.99 -4.33 3.83
CA SER A 65 3.80 -5.43 4.77
C SER A 65 4.12 -6.79 4.13
N SER A 66 3.76 -6.98 2.86
CA SER A 66 4.07 -8.19 2.08
C SER A 66 5.57 -8.36 1.83
N ILE A 67 6.32 -7.27 1.62
CA ILE A 67 7.79 -7.30 1.52
C ILE A 67 8.40 -7.72 2.87
N LEU A 68 7.93 -7.14 3.97
CA LEU A 68 8.40 -7.44 5.33
C LEU A 68 8.15 -8.92 5.69
N ARG A 69 6.96 -9.44 5.38
CA ARG A 69 6.53 -10.82 5.71
C ARG A 69 7.38 -11.91 5.05
N ARG A 70 7.98 -11.62 3.88
CA ARG A 70 8.81 -12.58 3.13
C ARG A 70 10.16 -12.89 3.80
N LYS A 71 10.51 -12.21 4.88
CA LYS A 71 11.77 -12.44 5.60
C LYS A 71 11.64 -13.63 6.53
N ALA A 72 12.62 -14.53 6.49
CA ALA A 72 12.64 -15.76 7.27
C ALA A 72 12.51 -15.51 8.78
N ASN A 73 13.06 -14.39 9.27
CA ASN A 73 13.05 -14.04 10.69
C ASN A 73 11.77 -13.32 11.13
N VAL A 74 10.81 -13.06 10.24
CA VAL A 74 9.54 -12.41 10.55
C VAL A 74 8.44 -13.46 10.66
N SER A 75 7.84 -13.58 11.85
CA SER A 75 6.77 -14.54 12.12
C SER A 75 5.41 -14.05 11.65
N VAL A 76 5.08 -12.79 11.97
CA VAL A 76 3.80 -12.15 11.68
C VAL A 76 4.03 -10.68 11.35
N VAL A 77 3.26 -10.14 10.40
CA VAL A 77 3.14 -8.70 10.18
C VAL A 77 1.69 -8.30 10.44
N VAL A 78 1.49 -7.32 11.33
CA VAL A 78 0.19 -6.72 11.61
C VAL A 78 0.14 -5.38 10.89
N SER A 79 -0.71 -5.27 9.89
CA SER A 79 -0.89 -4.06 9.08
C SER A 79 -2.03 -3.22 9.65
N VAL A 80 -1.77 -1.94 9.90
CA VAL A 80 -2.76 -1.00 10.43
C VAL A 80 -2.84 0.22 9.53
N TYR A 81 -4.07 0.56 9.14
CA TYR A 81 -4.39 1.76 8.40
C TYR A 81 -5.65 2.41 8.95
N ILE A 82 -5.75 3.73 8.79
CA ILE A 82 -6.90 4.51 9.27
C ILE A 82 -8.18 4.21 8.47
N ASP A 83 -8.02 3.92 7.18
CA ASP A 83 -9.11 3.60 6.27
C ASP A 83 -9.22 2.08 6.06
N LYS A 84 -10.37 1.53 6.46
CA LYS A 84 -10.67 0.10 6.33
C LYS A 84 -10.79 -0.36 4.87
N ASP A 85 -11.17 0.53 3.95
CA ASP A 85 -11.41 0.16 2.55
C ASP A 85 -10.07 0.04 1.81
N VAL A 86 -9.05 0.78 2.25
CA VAL A 86 -7.66 0.63 1.78
C VAL A 86 -7.08 -0.72 2.18
N LEU A 87 -7.37 -1.22 3.39
CA LEU A 87 -6.93 -2.55 3.84
C LEU A 87 -7.60 -3.71 3.09
N LYS A 88 -8.76 -3.45 2.47
CA LYS A 88 -9.52 -4.42 1.67
C LYS A 88 -9.20 -4.32 0.17
N TYR A 89 -8.33 -3.40 -0.22
CA TYR A 89 -7.94 -3.24 -1.61
C TYR A 89 -7.10 -4.45 -2.04
N GLU A 90 -7.71 -5.32 -2.86
CA GLU A 90 -7.01 -6.36 -3.62
C GLU A 90 -6.76 -5.79 -5.02
N GLY A 91 -5.49 -5.47 -5.32
CA GLY A 91 -5.04 -4.99 -6.63
C GLY A 91 -4.84 -6.10 -7.64
#